data_AF-A0A3E4QPV7-F1
#
_entry.id   AF-A0A3E4QPV7-F1
#
_cell.length_a   1.000
_cell.length_b   1.000
_cell.length_c   1.000
_cell.angle_alpha   90.00
_cell.angle_beta   90.00
_cell.angle_gamma   90.00
#
_symmetry.space_group_name_H-M   'P 1'
#
loop_
_entity.id
_entity.type
_entity.pdbx_description
1 polymer ?
#
loop_
_entity_poly.entity_id
_entity_poly.type
_entity_poly.pdbx_seq_one_letter_code
_entity_poly.pdbx_strand_id
1 'polypeptide(L)'
;MSDSNDLIAFIASMSGEGNLRVEENLGDGYVKLRVSEAERRQAKHDIQSVEDIVIEMLRNARDAGADRVYIATSKEEGVRTLLFLDNGSGVPMGMMERIFDARVTSKLETMKMDKWGVHGRGMALFSIKQNAQSAEVLTSGPGLGSVFRVIVDCSSLKERVDQSTWPQAEKNDEGVFVCTRGPHNIVRTACEFALEELRGCDVFLGTPTEIASTLYNQARRELDASSLLFMDDESGLPVISRLGFAADASDFIQIASTLGIEISERTAHRILAGSIAPLRSVSARLLRERTTPSERLMRQVDLERDRRGLKISKDDIASFSRAVEKDFNDLASRYYINLLGEPKVRVLKDKITVTFDLGKEE
;
A
#
# COMPACT_ATOMS: atom_id res chain seq x y z
N MET A 1 -19.95 51.41 6.17
CA MET A 1 -19.45 50.04 5.90
C MET A 1 -17.91 49.98 5.78
N SER A 2 -17.18 51.11 5.83
CA SER A 2 -15.70 51.15 5.83
C SER A 2 -15.06 50.79 7.17
N ASP A 3 -15.66 51.24 8.28
CA ASP A 3 -14.98 51.26 9.59
C ASP A 3 -14.77 49.88 10.21
N SER A 4 -15.60 48.89 9.86
CA SER A 4 -15.44 47.51 10.35
C SER A 4 -14.24 46.81 9.71
N ASN A 5 -13.97 47.09 8.43
CA ASN A 5 -12.81 46.54 7.72
C ASN A 5 -11.50 47.17 8.20
N ASP A 6 -11.50 48.46 8.52
CA ASP A 6 -10.32 49.15 9.05
C ASP A 6 -10.00 48.69 10.48
N LEU A 7 -11.02 48.41 11.30
CA LEU A 7 -10.81 47.85 12.64
C LEU A 7 -10.25 46.43 12.58
N ILE A 8 -10.73 45.60 11.65
CA ILE A 8 -10.20 44.25 11.41
C ILE A 8 -8.74 44.33 10.92
N ALA A 9 -8.42 45.26 10.02
CA ALA A 9 -7.07 45.49 9.53
C ALA A 9 -6.11 46.03 10.60
N PHE A 10 -6.61 46.83 11.54
CA PHE A 10 -5.84 47.32 12.69
C PHE A 10 -5.60 46.23 13.75
N ILE A 11 -6.60 45.39 14.02
CA ILE A 11 -6.43 44.23 14.91
C ILE A 11 -5.50 43.17 14.28
N ALA A 12 -5.51 43.05 12.94
CA ALA A 12 -4.56 42.25 12.15
C ALA A 12 -3.11 42.60 12.46
N SER A 13 -2.81 43.89 12.42
CA SER A 13 -1.46 44.42 12.48
C SER A 13 -0.90 44.39 13.91
N MET A 14 -1.77 44.37 14.92
CA MET A 14 -1.41 44.29 16.33
C MET A 14 -1.35 42.84 16.87
N SER A 15 -2.08 41.89 16.26
CA SER A 15 -2.27 40.54 16.82
C SER A 15 -1.54 39.41 16.08
N GLY A 16 -0.74 39.74 15.06
CA GLY A 16 -0.13 38.76 14.16
C GLY A 16 -1.16 38.19 13.17
N GLU A 17 -0.82 38.15 11.88
CA GLU A 17 -1.73 37.75 10.79
C GLU A 17 -2.40 36.37 10.99
N GLY A 18 -1.81 35.48 11.79
CA GLY A 18 -2.36 34.15 12.10
C GLY A 18 -3.71 34.20 12.83
N ASN A 19 -3.96 35.19 13.69
CA ASN A 19 -5.20 35.29 14.49
C ASN A 19 -6.45 35.62 13.64
N LEU A 20 -6.27 36.19 12.44
CA LEU A 20 -7.38 36.49 11.54
C LEU A 20 -7.82 35.31 10.68
N ARG A 21 -6.93 34.33 10.51
CA ARG A 21 -7.17 33.14 9.69
C ARG A 21 -7.83 32.01 10.49
N VAL A 22 -7.66 32.02 11.81
CA VAL A 22 -8.14 30.99 12.74
C VAL A 22 -9.51 31.36 13.33
N GLU A 23 -10.43 30.40 13.31
CA GLU A 23 -11.71 30.43 14.02
C GLU A 23 -11.55 29.84 15.42
N GLU A 24 -10.87 28.69 15.52
CA GLU A 24 -10.70 27.94 16.75
C GLU A 24 -9.30 27.30 16.78
N ASN A 25 -8.61 27.39 17.91
CA ASN A 25 -7.38 26.63 18.14
C ASN A 25 -7.75 25.31 18.84
N LEU A 26 -7.41 24.19 18.21
CA LEU A 26 -7.82 22.86 18.65
C LEU A 26 -6.75 22.15 19.50
N GLY A 27 -5.57 22.76 19.67
CA GLY A 27 -4.42 22.15 20.34
C GLY A 27 -3.52 21.35 19.37
N ASP A 28 -2.34 20.94 19.84
CA ASP A 28 -1.38 20.09 19.12
C ASP A 28 -0.99 20.57 17.71
N GLY A 29 -1.02 21.88 17.49
CA GLY A 29 -0.74 22.49 16.18
C GLY A 29 -1.91 22.45 15.20
N TYR A 30 -3.08 21.93 15.60
CA TYR A 30 -4.30 21.93 14.80
C TYR A 30 -5.15 23.17 15.07
N VAL A 31 -5.72 23.69 14.00
CA VAL A 31 -6.62 24.83 14.02
C VAL A 31 -7.81 24.56 13.12
N LYS A 32 -8.92 25.22 13.41
CA LYS A 32 -10.04 25.38 12.49
C LYS A 32 -9.91 26.74 11.81
N LEU A 33 -9.77 26.74 10.49
CA LEU A 33 -9.70 27.99 9.72
C LEU A 33 -11.07 28.67 9.66
N ARG A 34 -11.10 30.00 9.59
CA ARG A 34 -12.34 30.76 9.28
C ARG A 34 -12.86 30.43 7.88
N VAL A 35 -14.17 30.58 7.68
CA VAL A 35 -14.84 30.27 6.41
C VAL A 35 -14.20 31.03 5.24
N SER A 36 -13.99 32.34 5.39
CA SER A 36 -13.39 33.18 4.35
C SER A 36 -11.98 32.75 3.96
N GLU A 37 -11.18 32.25 4.92
CA GLU A 37 -9.85 31.73 4.67
C GLU A 37 -9.91 30.36 3.99
N ALA A 38 -10.80 29.49 4.44
CA ALA A 38 -11.04 28.19 3.82
C ALA A 38 -11.53 28.32 2.36
N GLU A 39 -12.41 29.27 2.06
CA GLU A 39 -12.92 29.55 0.72
C GLU A 39 -11.85 30.10 -0.23
N ARG A 40 -11.01 31.04 0.25
CA ARG A 40 -9.80 31.48 -0.50
C ARG A 40 -8.88 30.31 -0.80
N ARG A 41 -8.85 29.35 0.12
CA ARG A 41 -8.13 28.10 0.03
C ARG A 41 -9.00 26.97 -0.56
N GLN A 42 -10.09 27.22 -1.27
CA GLN A 42 -10.85 26.11 -1.89
C GLN A 42 -10.18 25.69 -3.20
N ALA A 43 -9.89 24.39 -3.35
CA ALA A 43 -9.49 23.82 -4.63
C ALA A 43 -10.75 23.28 -5.31
N LYS A 44 -10.82 23.33 -6.65
CA LYS A 44 -11.93 22.76 -7.44
C LYS A 44 -11.99 21.22 -7.42
N HIS A 45 -11.21 20.55 -6.58
CA HIS A 45 -11.14 19.09 -6.57
C HIS A 45 -12.11 18.53 -5.54
N ASP A 46 -13.34 18.33 -5.97
CA ASP A 46 -14.29 17.47 -5.29
C ASP A 46 -13.85 16.01 -5.44
N ILE A 47 -14.05 15.20 -4.41
CA ILE A 47 -13.86 13.75 -4.51
C ILE A 47 -14.94 13.21 -5.47
N GLN A 48 -14.55 12.85 -6.69
CA GLN A 48 -15.46 12.37 -7.75
C GLN A 48 -15.31 10.88 -8.02
N SER A 49 -14.20 10.29 -7.58
CA SER A 49 -13.88 8.88 -7.75
C SER A 49 -13.05 8.34 -6.61
N VAL A 50 -13.00 7.01 -6.48
CA VAL A 50 -12.17 6.32 -5.47
C VAL A 50 -10.68 6.68 -5.64
N GLU A 51 -10.23 6.90 -6.87
CA GLU A 51 -8.87 7.33 -7.18
C GLU A 51 -8.53 8.70 -6.56
N ASP A 52 -9.51 9.60 -6.44
CA ASP A 52 -9.30 10.92 -5.83
C ASP A 52 -9.04 10.80 -4.33
N ILE A 53 -9.67 9.83 -3.66
CA ILE A 53 -9.37 9.50 -2.25
C ILE A 53 -7.91 9.04 -2.12
N VAL A 54 -7.47 8.14 -2.99
CA VAL A 54 -6.12 7.56 -2.92
C VAL A 54 -5.05 8.64 -3.05
N ILE A 55 -5.20 9.56 -4.01
CA ILE A 55 -4.21 10.63 -4.18
C ILE A 55 -4.21 11.62 -3.01
N GLU A 56 -5.37 12.00 -2.49
CA GLU A 56 -5.45 12.90 -1.33
C GLU A 56 -4.81 12.26 -0.07
N MET A 57 -5.04 10.97 0.15
CA MET A 57 -4.42 10.25 1.25
C MET A 57 -2.90 10.14 1.11
N LEU A 58 -2.39 9.86 -0.10
CA LEU A 58 -0.96 9.86 -0.40
C LEU A 58 -0.31 11.24 -0.17
N ARG A 59 -0.97 12.31 -0.63
CA ARG A 59 -0.50 13.69 -0.42
C ARG A 59 -0.46 14.05 1.06
N ASN A 60 -1.46 13.61 1.84
CA ASN A 60 -1.50 13.81 3.28
C ASN A 60 -0.35 13.08 3.99
N ALA A 61 -0.08 11.82 3.63
CA ALA A 61 1.02 11.05 4.21
C ALA A 61 2.39 11.70 3.92
N ARG A 62 2.65 12.10 2.66
CA ARG A 62 3.87 12.84 2.30
C ARG A 62 4.03 14.12 3.11
N ASP A 63 2.95 14.89 3.24
CA ASP A 63 3.03 16.13 3.99
C ASP A 63 3.19 15.94 5.50
N ALA A 64 2.77 14.79 6.03
CA ALA A 64 3.08 14.37 7.38
C ALA A 64 4.54 13.88 7.53
N GLY A 65 5.32 13.91 6.45
CA GLY A 65 6.72 13.52 6.42
C GLY A 65 6.95 12.01 6.27
N ALA A 66 5.93 11.25 5.86
CA ALA A 66 6.09 9.81 5.65
C ALA A 66 7.03 9.52 4.48
N ASP A 67 8.06 8.72 4.74
CA ASP A 67 8.95 8.18 3.70
C ASP A 67 8.45 6.84 3.14
N ARG A 68 7.50 6.19 3.82
CA ARG A 68 6.89 4.93 3.41
C ARG A 68 5.39 4.96 3.63
N VAL A 69 4.65 4.60 2.57
CA VAL A 69 3.20 4.50 2.61
C VAL A 69 2.75 3.17 2.04
N TYR A 70 1.83 2.50 2.75
CA TYR A 70 1.28 1.21 2.40
C TYR A 70 -0.21 1.38 2.16
N ILE A 71 -0.67 0.90 1.00
CA ILE A 71 -2.06 0.91 0.62
C ILE A 71 -2.52 -0.55 0.52
N ALA A 72 -3.38 -0.97 1.45
CA ALA A 72 -4.12 -2.21 1.31
C ALA A 72 -5.48 -1.93 0.69
N THR A 73 -5.85 -2.70 -0.33
CA THR A 73 -7.16 -2.57 -0.98
C THR A 73 -7.85 -3.92 -1.14
N SER A 74 -9.15 -3.94 -0.85
CA SER A 74 -10.05 -5.09 -1.08
C SER A 74 -11.40 -4.61 -1.59
N LYS A 75 -12.10 -5.47 -2.35
CA LYS A 75 -13.50 -5.24 -2.76
C LYS A 75 -14.30 -6.45 -2.34
N GLU A 76 -15.43 -6.22 -1.72
CA GLU A 76 -16.42 -7.25 -1.43
C GLU A 76 -17.80 -6.65 -1.70
N GLU A 77 -18.61 -7.35 -2.50
CA GLU A 77 -20.00 -6.96 -2.79
C GLU A 77 -20.20 -5.50 -3.25
N GLY A 78 -19.23 -4.93 -3.98
CA GLY A 78 -19.31 -3.54 -4.45
C GLY A 78 -18.82 -2.50 -3.43
N VAL A 79 -18.47 -2.93 -2.22
CA VAL A 79 -17.83 -2.09 -1.19
C VAL A 79 -16.32 -2.23 -1.30
N ARG A 80 -15.64 -1.08 -1.39
CA ARG A 80 -14.18 -0.98 -1.41
C ARG A 80 -13.70 -0.60 -0.01
N THR A 81 -12.77 -1.37 0.52
CA THR A 81 -12.00 -0.97 1.71
C THR A 81 -10.60 -0.56 1.28
N LEU A 82 -10.18 0.61 1.75
CA LEU A 82 -8.84 1.15 1.58
C LEU A 82 -8.22 1.37 2.96
N LEU A 83 -7.05 0.79 3.19
CA LEU A 83 -6.22 1.09 4.37
C LEU A 83 -4.98 1.83 3.89
N PHE A 84 -4.67 2.93 4.56
CA PHE A 84 -3.47 3.72 4.34
C PHE A 84 -2.66 3.68 5.61
N LEU A 85 -1.47 3.05 5.55
CA LEU A 85 -0.53 3.01 6.67
C LEU A 85 0.70 3.84 6.29
N ASP A 86 1.14 4.69 7.20
CA ASP A 86 2.30 5.57 6.99
C ASP A 86 3.14 5.68 8.25
N ASN A 87 4.38 6.14 8.10
CA ASN A 87 5.31 6.43 9.21
C ASN A 87 5.57 7.92 9.40
N GLY A 88 4.61 8.78 9.05
CA GLY A 88 4.71 10.21 9.24
C GLY A 88 4.56 10.65 10.70
N SER A 89 4.21 11.92 10.89
CA SER A 89 4.05 12.53 12.21
C SER A 89 2.96 11.91 13.08
N GLY A 90 2.04 11.13 12.50
CA GLY A 90 0.85 10.64 13.18
C GLY A 90 -0.12 11.75 13.60
N VAL A 91 -1.18 11.34 14.29
CA VAL A 91 -2.32 12.14 14.73
C VAL A 91 -2.50 11.94 16.24
N PRO A 92 -2.56 13.03 17.04
CA PRO A 92 -2.88 12.95 18.46
C PRO A 92 -4.26 12.33 18.72
N MET A 93 -4.40 11.58 19.81
CA MET A 93 -5.64 10.84 20.15
C MET A 93 -6.89 11.74 20.16
N GLY A 94 -6.81 12.92 20.79
CA GLY A 94 -7.92 13.88 20.83
C GLY A 94 -8.29 14.53 19.49
N MET A 95 -7.45 14.35 18.47
CA MET A 95 -7.64 14.91 17.12
C MET A 95 -8.10 13.88 16.10
N MET A 96 -8.03 12.57 16.38
CA MET A 96 -8.33 11.50 15.41
C MET A 96 -9.71 11.63 14.75
N GLU A 97 -10.72 12.07 15.50
CA GLU A 97 -12.06 12.33 14.93
C GLU A 97 -12.15 13.73 14.29
N ARG A 98 -11.56 14.74 14.94
CA ARG A 98 -11.71 16.15 14.57
C ARG A 98 -10.95 16.55 13.31
N ILE A 99 -9.91 15.82 12.92
CA ILE A 99 -9.20 16.08 11.65
C ILE A 99 -10.09 15.90 10.42
N PHE A 100 -11.23 15.23 10.57
CA PHE A 100 -12.22 15.09 9.50
C PHE A 100 -13.28 16.21 9.51
N ASP A 101 -13.26 17.12 10.47
CA ASP A 101 -14.17 18.26 10.48
C ASP A 101 -13.77 19.29 9.42
N ALA A 102 -14.76 19.99 8.88
CA ALA A 102 -14.51 21.00 7.88
C ALA A 102 -13.54 22.07 8.38
N ARG A 103 -12.55 22.40 7.54
CA ARG A 103 -11.57 23.49 7.74
C ARG A 103 -10.54 23.21 8.84
N VAL A 104 -10.50 21.99 9.37
CA VAL A 104 -9.48 21.60 10.35
C VAL A 104 -8.17 21.29 9.63
N THR A 105 -7.09 21.95 10.03
CA THR A 105 -5.76 21.77 9.43
C THR A 105 -4.66 21.98 10.46
N SER A 106 -3.52 21.30 10.26
CA SER A 106 -2.26 21.59 10.94
C SER A 106 -1.34 22.50 10.11
N LYS A 107 -1.77 22.92 8.91
CA LYS A 107 -0.97 23.67 7.94
C LYS A 107 -1.46 25.11 7.80
N LEU A 108 -1.24 25.92 8.83
CA LEU A 108 -1.66 27.32 8.83
C LEU A 108 -0.90 28.15 7.78
N GLU A 109 0.42 27.97 7.68
CA GLU A 109 1.32 28.82 6.88
C GLU A 109 1.77 28.20 5.55
N THR A 110 1.65 26.88 5.37
CA THR A 110 2.18 26.19 4.19
C THR A 110 1.08 25.76 3.23
N MET A 111 0.77 26.60 2.24
CA MET A 111 0.00 26.20 1.06
C MET A 111 0.95 25.65 0.00
N LYS A 112 0.73 24.40 -0.42
CA LYS A 112 1.50 23.75 -1.49
C LYS A 112 0.60 23.51 -2.70
N MET A 113 1.13 23.80 -3.88
CA MET A 113 0.52 23.49 -5.16
C MET A 113 1.39 22.42 -5.83
N ASP A 114 0.79 21.30 -6.19
CA ASP A 114 1.43 20.23 -6.95
C ASP A 114 0.60 19.93 -8.21
N LYS A 115 1.00 18.91 -8.98
CA LYS A 115 0.30 18.53 -10.22
C LYS A 115 -1.15 18.07 -10.01
N TRP A 116 -1.54 17.74 -8.79
CA TRP A 116 -2.92 17.36 -8.42
C TRP A 116 -3.70 18.53 -7.81
N GLY A 117 -3.16 19.75 -7.89
CA GLY A 117 -3.82 20.97 -7.44
C GLY A 117 -3.28 21.48 -6.12
N VAL A 118 -4.11 22.19 -5.35
CA VAL A 118 -3.66 22.80 -4.09
C VAL A 118 -4.09 21.96 -2.89
N HIS A 119 -3.18 21.76 -1.93
CA HIS A 119 -3.44 21.06 -0.66
C HIS A 119 -2.90 21.85 0.54
N GLY A 120 -3.27 21.42 1.76
CA GLY A 120 -2.93 22.12 3.02
C GLY A 120 -4.02 23.04 3.58
N ARG A 121 -5.28 22.76 3.23
CA ARG A 121 -6.41 23.69 3.36
C ARG A 121 -7.48 23.20 4.35
N GLY A 122 -7.27 22.02 4.92
CA GLY A 122 -8.16 21.41 5.92
C GLY A 122 -9.48 20.86 5.37
N MET A 123 -9.54 20.57 4.06
CA MET A 123 -10.76 20.10 3.40
C MET A 123 -10.67 18.69 2.84
N ALA A 124 -9.46 18.15 2.63
CA ALA A 124 -9.28 16.83 2.00
C ALA A 124 -9.93 15.71 2.80
N LEU A 125 -9.58 15.56 4.09
CA LEU A 125 -10.15 14.53 4.96
C LEU A 125 -11.66 14.71 5.16
N PHE A 126 -12.12 15.95 5.34
CA PHE A 126 -13.55 16.24 5.40
C PHE A 126 -14.28 15.80 4.12
N SER A 127 -13.74 16.12 2.93
CA SER A 127 -14.33 15.74 1.65
C SER A 127 -14.36 14.22 1.46
N ILE A 128 -13.30 13.52 1.86
CA ILE A 128 -13.28 12.05 1.87
C ILE A 128 -14.40 11.51 2.76
N LYS A 129 -14.54 12.02 4.00
CA LYS A 129 -15.58 11.58 4.94
C LYS A 129 -17.01 11.84 4.43
N GLN A 130 -17.23 12.90 3.65
CA GLN A 130 -18.54 13.19 3.04
C GLN A 130 -18.90 12.26 1.87
N ASN A 131 -17.91 11.70 1.17
CA ASN A 131 -18.11 10.89 -0.03
C ASN A 131 -17.90 9.38 0.21
N ALA A 132 -17.41 9.00 1.39
CA ALA A 132 -17.21 7.62 1.80
C ALA A 132 -18.33 7.15 2.75
N GLN A 133 -18.56 5.84 2.83
CA GLN A 133 -19.44 5.25 3.84
C GLN A 133 -18.84 5.43 5.25
N SER A 134 -17.51 5.33 5.36
CA SER A 134 -16.76 5.73 6.55
C SER A 134 -15.35 6.15 6.20
N ALA A 135 -14.79 7.04 7.02
CA ALA A 135 -13.40 7.46 6.99
C ALA A 135 -12.94 7.74 8.42
N GLU A 136 -11.92 7.03 8.88
CA GLU A 136 -11.48 7.06 10.28
C GLU A 136 -9.98 6.77 10.42
N VAL A 137 -9.42 7.15 11.57
CA VAL A 137 -8.09 6.73 12.02
C VAL A 137 -8.28 5.48 12.89
N LEU A 138 -7.65 4.36 12.52
CA LEU A 138 -7.72 3.12 13.31
C LEU A 138 -6.70 3.11 14.44
N THR A 139 -5.48 3.53 14.13
CA THR A 139 -4.42 3.71 15.11
C THR A 139 -3.49 4.82 14.65
N SER A 140 -2.96 5.57 15.60
CA SER A 140 -1.92 6.55 15.35
C SER A 140 -1.20 6.90 16.63
N GLY A 141 0.00 7.47 16.51
CA GLY A 141 0.74 8.02 17.63
C GLY A 141 1.63 9.17 17.16
N PRO A 142 1.80 10.24 17.97
CA PRO A 142 2.72 11.32 17.63
C PRO A 142 4.13 10.79 17.35
N GLY A 143 4.63 11.03 16.14
CA GLY A 143 5.93 10.55 15.64
C GLY A 143 5.98 9.05 15.29
N LEU A 144 4.87 8.32 15.40
CA LEU A 144 4.79 6.87 15.13
C LEU A 144 4.08 6.53 13.82
N GLY A 145 3.50 7.53 13.13
CA GLY A 145 2.68 7.33 11.94
C GLY A 145 1.20 7.06 12.24
N SER A 146 0.49 6.60 11.22
CA SER A 146 -0.96 6.42 11.26
C SER A 146 -1.44 5.26 10.41
N VAL A 147 -2.61 4.72 10.78
CA VAL A 147 -3.47 3.93 9.89
C VAL A 147 -4.80 4.65 9.72
N PHE A 148 -5.17 4.90 8.48
CA PHE A 148 -6.49 5.36 8.09
C PHE A 148 -7.25 4.25 7.38
N ARG A 149 -8.55 4.13 7.68
CA ARG A 149 -9.48 3.28 6.94
C ARG A 149 -10.52 4.15 6.24
N VAL A 150 -10.72 3.87 4.97
CA VAL A 150 -11.80 4.47 4.17
C VAL A 150 -12.61 3.34 3.53
N ILE A 151 -13.91 3.33 3.80
CA ILE A 151 -14.86 2.37 3.23
C ILE A 151 -15.76 3.12 2.26
N VAL A 152 -15.84 2.63 1.03
CA VAL A 152 -16.57 3.28 -0.05
C VAL A 152 -17.54 2.31 -0.69
N ASP A 153 -18.81 2.70 -0.75
CA ASP A 153 -19.78 2.03 -1.61
C ASP A 153 -19.56 2.50 -3.06
N CYS A 154 -19.11 1.58 -3.93
CA CYS A 154 -18.83 1.90 -5.33
C CYS A 154 -20.07 2.19 -6.18
N SER A 155 -21.29 1.98 -5.64
CA SER A 155 -22.52 2.45 -6.27
C SER A 155 -22.71 3.96 -6.12
N SER A 156 -22.23 4.53 -5.01
CA SER A 156 -22.33 5.96 -4.67
C SER A 156 -21.13 6.74 -5.18
N LEU A 157 -19.90 6.24 -4.97
CA LEU A 157 -18.67 6.84 -5.48
C LEU A 157 -17.96 5.86 -6.42
N LYS A 158 -18.00 6.15 -7.72
CA LYS A 158 -17.54 5.22 -8.75
C LYS A 158 -16.02 5.06 -8.77
N GLU A 159 -15.59 3.87 -9.10
CA GLU A 159 -14.24 3.60 -9.62
C GLU A 159 -14.21 3.97 -11.11
N ARG A 160 -13.12 4.56 -11.61
CA ARG A 160 -13.07 5.00 -13.01
C ARG A 160 -13.09 3.85 -14.00
N VAL A 161 -12.32 2.81 -13.72
CA VAL A 161 -12.05 1.66 -14.61
C VAL A 161 -11.63 0.43 -13.77
N ASP A 162 -11.12 -0.62 -14.40
CA ASP A 162 -10.62 -1.81 -13.69
C ASP A 162 -9.47 -1.46 -12.73
N GLN A 163 -9.46 -2.10 -11.56
CA GLN A 163 -8.50 -1.79 -10.48
C GLN A 163 -7.31 -2.75 -10.39
N SER A 164 -7.07 -3.54 -11.43
CA SER A 164 -6.06 -4.62 -11.40
C SER A 164 -4.95 -4.42 -12.44
N THR A 165 -5.21 -3.71 -13.53
CA THR A 165 -4.23 -3.50 -14.59
C THR A 165 -3.20 -2.44 -14.19
N TRP A 166 -1.93 -2.75 -14.40
CA TRP A 166 -0.82 -1.83 -14.14
C TRP A 166 -0.58 -0.89 -15.32
N PRO A 167 -0.23 0.38 -15.09
CA PRO A 167 0.18 1.28 -16.16
C PRO A 167 1.59 0.94 -16.66
N GLN A 168 1.93 1.44 -17.84
CA GLN A 168 3.31 1.45 -18.34
C GLN A 168 3.92 2.83 -18.13
N ALA A 169 5.14 2.86 -17.58
CA ALA A 169 5.91 4.08 -17.38
C ALA A 169 7.04 4.19 -18.41
N GLU A 170 7.21 5.38 -18.99
CA GLU A 170 8.26 5.69 -19.96
C GLU A 170 8.91 7.03 -19.63
N LYS A 171 10.12 7.26 -20.15
CA LYS A 171 10.74 8.57 -20.03
C LYS A 171 10.07 9.53 -21.00
N ASN A 172 9.67 10.70 -20.53
CA ASN A 172 9.29 11.82 -21.38
C ASN A 172 10.53 12.43 -22.06
N ASP A 173 10.31 13.48 -22.85
CA ASP A 173 11.38 14.20 -23.57
C ASP A 173 12.44 14.82 -22.63
N GLU A 174 12.09 15.03 -21.36
CA GLU A 174 12.97 15.56 -20.31
C GLU A 174 13.74 14.46 -19.55
N GLY A 175 13.52 13.19 -19.92
CA GLY A 175 14.17 12.03 -19.28
C GLY A 175 13.54 11.58 -17.95
N VAL A 176 12.40 12.17 -17.57
CA VAL A 176 11.64 11.87 -16.35
C VAL A 176 10.63 10.76 -16.63
N PHE A 177 10.48 9.81 -15.70
CA PHE A 177 9.52 8.73 -15.84
C PHE A 177 8.10 9.21 -15.58
N VAL A 178 7.20 8.93 -16.52
CA VAL A 178 5.77 9.23 -16.44
C VAL A 178 4.95 8.02 -16.90
N CYS A 179 3.75 7.83 -16.33
CA CYS A 179 2.81 6.82 -16.81
C CYS A 179 2.22 7.26 -18.16
N THR A 180 2.55 6.56 -19.25
CA THR A 180 2.07 6.92 -20.60
C THR A 180 0.90 6.08 -21.07
N ARG A 181 0.77 4.84 -20.58
CA ARG A 181 -0.28 3.89 -20.99
C ARG A 181 -0.91 3.21 -19.79
N GLY A 182 -2.10 2.65 -20.03
CA GLY A 182 -2.86 1.88 -19.06
C GLY A 182 -4.01 2.67 -18.44
N PRO A 183 -4.92 1.97 -17.75
CA PRO A 183 -6.13 2.55 -17.19
C PRO A 183 -5.84 3.59 -16.11
N HIS A 184 -6.70 4.61 -16.01
CA HIS A 184 -6.70 5.57 -14.90
C HIS A 184 -7.40 4.99 -13.68
N ASN A 185 -6.71 4.09 -12.99
CA ASN A 185 -7.19 3.37 -11.81
C ASN A 185 -6.33 3.68 -10.57
N ILE A 186 -6.68 3.08 -9.42
CA ILE A 186 -5.96 3.20 -8.14
C ILE A 186 -4.48 2.86 -8.31
N VAL A 187 -4.18 1.78 -9.07
CA VAL A 187 -2.80 1.37 -9.33
C VAL A 187 -2.04 2.48 -10.02
N ARG A 188 -2.61 3.06 -11.09
CA ARG A 188 -2.01 4.17 -11.81
C ARG A 188 -1.87 5.42 -10.95
N THR A 189 -2.86 5.74 -10.12
CA THR A 189 -2.76 6.87 -9.17
C THR A 189 -1.56 6.70 -8.24
N ALA A 190 -1.39 5.52 -7.63
CA ALA A 190 -0.23 5.23 -6.79
C ALA A 190 1.10 5.25 -7.58
N CYS A 191 1.08 4.80 -8.84
CA CYS A 191 2.25 4.85 -9.74
C CYS A 191 2.65 6.29 -10.07
N GLU A 192 1.71 7.12 -10.48
CA GLU A 192 1.95 8.53 -10.82
C GLU A 192 2.44 9.33 -9.61
N PHE A 193 1.97 8.99 -8.41
CA PHE A 193 2.48 9.54 -7.17
C PHE A 193 3.92 9.09 -6.88
N ALA A 194 4.17 7.77 -6.91
CA ALA A 194 5.50 7.22 -6.63
C ALA A 194 6.56 7.69 -7.65
N LEU A 195 6.18 7.93 -8.91
CA LEU A 195 7.08 8.48 -9.92
C LEU A 195 7.37 9.98 -9.73
N GLU A 196 6.43 10.73 -9.16
CA GLU A 196 6.67 12.14 -8.79
C GLU A 196 7.65 12.21 -7.62
N GLU A 197 7.42 11.38 -6.61
CA GLU A 197 8.15 11.48 -5.35
C GLU A 197 9.51 10.77 -5.41
N LEU A 198 9.68 9.71 -6.23
CA LEU A 198 10.84 8.87 -6.57
C LEU A 198 11.93 8.59 -5.51
N ARG A 199 12.39 9.61 -4.79
CA ARG A 199 13.39 9.60 -3.71
C ARG A 199 12.86 10.07 -2.36
N GLY A 200 11.64 10.62 -2.29
CA GLY A 200 11.07 11.19 -1.06
C GLY A 200 10.08 10.29 -0.33
N CYS A 201 9.38 9.41 -1.04
CA CYS A 201 8.33 8.55 -0.47
C CYS A 201 8.15 7.26 -1.28
N ASP A 202 8.36 6.11 -0.65
CA ASP A 202 8.12 4.79 -1.21
C ASP A 202 6.67 4.35 -0.95
N VAL A 203 5.95 4.01 -2.03
CA VAL A 203 4.58 3.51 -1.96
C VAL A 203 4.52 2.01 -2.21
N PHE A 204 3.78 1.28 -1.38
CA PHE A 204 3.47 -0.14 -1.53
C PHE A 204 1.96 -0.31 -1.71
N LEU A 205 1.54 -1.11 -2.69
CA LEU A 205 0.12 -1.32 -3.00
C LEU A 205 -0.15 -2.82 -3.20
N GLY A 206 -1.15 -3.34 -2.50
CA GLY A 206 -1.59 -4.72 -2.66
C GLY A 206 -2.79 -5.10 -1.80
N THR A 207 -3.02 -6.40 -1.66
CA THR A 207 -4.05 -6.95 -0.78
C THR A 207 -3.67 -6.79 0.70
N PRO A 208 -4.63 -6.85 1.66
CA PRO A 208 -4.31 -6.82 3.09
C PRO A 208 -3.28 -7.87 3.51
N THR A 209 -3.36 -9.07 2.93
CA THR A 209 -2.40 -10.16 3.18
C THR A 209 -0.99 -9.84 2.68
N GLU A 210 -0.85 -9.28 1.48
CA GLU A 210 0.45 -8.90 0.93
C GLU A 210 1.07 -7.73 1.69
N ILE A 211 0.24 -6.76 2.12
CA ILE A 211 0.69 -5.62 2.93
C ILE A 211 1.14 -6.10 4.31
N ALA A 212 0.39 -6.97 5.00
CA ALA A 212 0.81 -7.56 6.27
C ALA A 212 2.15 -8.32 6.14
N SER A 213 2.33 -9.09 5.07
CA SER A 213 3.61 -9.76 4.81
C SER A 213 4.76 -8.76 4.61
N THR A 214 4.50 -7.67 3.88
CA THR A 214 5.49 -6.63 3.60
C THR A 214 5.92 -5.92 4.89
N LEU A 215 4.95 -5.47 5.69
CA LEU A 215 5.16 -4.81 6.98
C LEU A 215 5.96 -5.70 7.93
N TYR A 216 5.53 -6.96 8.11
CA TYR A 216 6.23 -7.92 8.97
C TYR A 216 7.67 -8.16 8.51
N ASN A 217 7.89 -8.33 7.21
CA ASN A 217 9.23 -8.60 6.69
C ASN A 217 10.18 -7.41 6.85
N GLN A 218 9.67 -6.19 6.71
CA GLN A 218 10.46 -4.97 6.91
C GLN A 218 10.71 -4.71 8.40
N ALA A 219 9.68 -4.85 9.24
CA ALA A 219 9.80 -4.72 10.68
C ALA A 219 10.88 -5.66 11.25
N ARG A 220 10.93 -6.93 10.81
CA ARG A 220 11.96 -7.88 11.24
C ARG A 220 13.39 -7.54 10.84
N ARG A 221 13.59 -6.66 9.85
CA ARG A 221 14.91 -6.18 9.45
C ARG A 221 15.33 -4.92 10.19
N GLU A 222 14.36 -4.15 10.66
CA GLU A 222 14.57 -2.86 11.32
C GLU A 222 14.59 -2.99 12.84
N LEU A 223 13.79 -3.89 13.40
CA LEU A 223 13.69 -4.11 14.84
C LEU A 223 14.82 -5.01 15.32
N ASP A 224 15.59 -4.50 16.28
CA ASP A 224 16.58 -5.28 17.01
C ASP A 224 15.91 -6.08 18.14
N ALA A 225 16.34 -7.32 18.34
CA ALA A 225 15.76 -8.23 19.34
C ALA A 225 15.89 -7.66 20.75
N SER A 226 16.98 -6.94 21.06
CA SER A 226 17.16 -6.30 22.37
C SER A 226 16.17 -5.16 22.63
N SER A 227 15.72 -4.47 21.58
CA SER A 227 14.74 -3.39 21.72
C SER A 227 13.36 -3.91 22.10
N LEU A 228 13.02 -5.13 21.68
CA LEU A 228 11.72 -5.75 21.96
C LEU A 228 11.64 -6.36 23.37
N LEU A 229 12.77 -6.77 23.96
CA LEU A 229 12.80 -7.44 25.28
C LEU A 229 12.27 -6.59 26.44
N PHE A 230 12.25 -5.26 26.29
CA PHE A 230 11.84 -4.32 27.33
C PHE A 230 10.53 -3.60 27.00
N MET A 231 9.83 -4.02 25.94
CA MET A 231 8.53 -3.45 25.56
C MET A 231 7.41 -4.32 26.11
N ASP A 232 6.46 -3.70 26.81
CA ASP A 232 5.28 -4.38 27.34
C ASP A 232 4.22 -4.61 26.26
N ASP A 233 4.17 -3.73 25.24
CA ASP A 233 3.24 -3.82 24.11
C ASP A 233 3.83 -3.22 22.81
N GLU A 234 3.13 -3.40 21.70
CA GLU A 234 3.50 -2.89 20.39
C GLU A 234 3.22 -1.39 20.20
N SER A 235 2.55 -0.73 21.15
CA SER A 235 2.04 0.64 20.96
C SER A 235 3.16 1.67 20.81
N GLY A 236 4.30 1.42 21.47
CA GLY A 236 5.51 2.24 21.40
C GLY A 236 6.32 2.10 20.10
N LEU A 237 5.96 1.13 19.24
CA LEU A 237 6.60 0.98 17.94
C LEU A 237 5.94 1.88 16.88
N PRO A 238 6.71 2.31 15.85
CA PRO A 238 6.12 2.87 14.64
C PRO A 238 5.00 1.96 14.13
N VAL A 239 3.89 2.54 13.71
CA VAL A 239 2.68 1.84 13.31
C VAL A 239 2.96 0.76 12.26
N ILE A 240 3.78 1.09 11.25
CA ILE A 240 4.16 0.17 10.18
C ILE A 240 5.09 -0.97 10.62
N SER A 241 5.67 -0.88 11.82
CA SER A 241 6.60 -1.86 12.38
C SER A 241 5.96 -2.79 13.41
N ARG A 242 4.72 -2.51 13.86
CA ARG A 242 4.06 -3.23 14.96
C ARG A 242 3.92 -4.74 14.74
N LEU A 243 3.68 -5.17 13.51
CA LEU A 243 3.58 -6.61 13.19
C LEU A 243 4.88 -7.37 13.50
N GLY A 244 6.02 -6.69 13.58
CA GLY A 244 7.28 -7.31 14.00
C GLY A 244 7.36 -7.66 15.49
N PHE A 245 6.43 -7.16 16.32
CA PHE A 245 6.33 -7.47 17.75
C PHE A 245 5.65 -8.82 18.01
N ALA A 246 4.86 -9.34 17.06
CA ALA A 246 4.12 -10.58 17.23
C ALA A 246 5.04 -11.78 17.53
N ALA A 247 4.79 -12.47 18.65
CA ALA A 247 5.55 -13.67 19.01
C ALA A 247 5.03 -14.93 18.30
N ASP A 248 3.71 -14.99 18.06
CA ASP A 248 3.06 -16.10 17.38
C ASP A 248 1.93 -15.66 16.43
N ALA A 249 1.18 -16.63 15.90
CA ALA A 249 0.09 -16.36 14.96
C ALA A 249 -1.11 -15.65 15.61
N SER A 250 -1.40 -15.92 16.89
CA SER A 250 -2.49 -15.28 17.62
C SER A 250 -2.17 -13.80 17.82
N ASP A 251 -0.96 -13.51 18.32
CA ASP A 251 -0.48 -12.13 18.49
C ASP A 251 -0.46 -11.39 17.15
N PHE A 252 -0.01 -12.07 16.09
CA PHE A 252 0.03 -11.49 14.76
C PHE A 252 -1.36 -11.07 14.26
N ILE A 253 -2.38 -11.90 14.47
CA ILE A 253 -3.77 -11.59 14.08
C ILE A 253 -4.30 -10.41 14.91
N GLN A 254 -4.04 -10.42 16.22
CA GLN A 254 -4.49 -9.35 17.12
C GLN A 254 -3.90 -8.01 16.69
N ILE A 255 -2.57 -7.94 16.50
CA ILE A 255 -1.89 -6.71 16.06
C ILE A 255 -2.38 -6.31 14.65
N ALA A 256 -2.52 -7.26 13.72
CA ALA A 256 -3.03 -6.98 12.37
C ALA A 256 -4.42 -6.34 12.39
N SER A 257 -5.32 -6.80 13.28
CA SER A 257 -6.66 -6.22 13.42
C SER A 257 -6.61 -4.76 13.91
N THR A 258 -5.66 -4.38 14.78
CA THR A 258 -5.47 -2.96 15.16
C THR A 258 -5.05 -2.07 13.98
N LEU A 259 -4.41 -2.66 12.96
CA LEU A 259 -4.05 -2.00 11.70
C LEU A 259 -5.19 -2.09 10.66
N GLY A 260 -6.35 -2.64 11.02
CA GLY A 260 -7.49 -2.88 10.12
C GLY A 260 -7.29 -4.04 9.15
N ILE A 261 -6.25 -4.86 9.33
CA ILE A 261 -5.94 -5.99 8.47
C ILE A 261 -6.54 -7.26 9.07
N GLU A 262 -7.64 -7.70 8.49
CA GLU A 262 -8.30 -8.95 8.87
C GLU A 262 -7.72 -10.13 8.10
N ILE A 263 -7.20 -11.13 8.81
CA ILE A 263 -6.58 -12.34 8.23
C ILE A 263 -6.90 -13.59 9.06
N SER A 264 -6.98 -14.73 8.36
CA SER A 264 -7.11 -16.03 9.02
C SER A 264 -5.82 -16.47 9.71
N GLU A 265 -5.93 -17.34 10.71
CA GLU A 265 -4.80 -18.00 11.37
C GLU A 265 -3.87 -18.73 10.38
N ARG A 266 -4.46 -19.42 9.39
CA ARG A 266 -3.69 -20.05 8.31
C ARG A 266 -2.86 -19.02 7.53
N THR A 267 -3.41 -17.85 7.26
CA THR A 267 -2.69 -16.77 6.58
C THR A 267 -1.58 -16.21 7.46
N ALA A 268 -1.83 -15.98 8.75
CA ALA A 268 -0.83 -15.55 9.72
C ALA A 268 0.36 -16.52 9.75
N HIS A 269 0.13 -17.83 9.88
CA HIS A 269 1.20 -18.82 9.81
C HIS A 269 1.99 -18.78 8.49
N ARG A 270 1.30 -18.59 7.34
CA ARG A 270 1.98 -18.47 6.04
C ARG A 270 2.86 -17.22 5.95
N ILE A 271 2.46 -16.11 6.57
CA ILE A 271 3.26 -14.89 6.64
C ILE A 271 4.47 -15.12 7.56
N LEU A 272 4.24 -15.62 8.78
CA LEU A 272 5.29 -15.90 9.75
C LEU A 272 6.35 -16.88 9.22
N ALA A 273 5.91 -17.89 8.46
CA ALA A 273 6.79 -18.86 7.78
C ALA A 273 7.44 -18.35 6.49
N GLY A 274 7.17 -17.10 6.07
CA GLY A 274 7.74 -16.51 4.84
C GLY A 274 7.20 -17.13 3.54
N SER A 275 6.06 -17.82 3.58
CA SER A 275 5.42 -18.43 2.41
C SER A 275 4.68 -17.41 1.53
N ILE A 276 4.35 -16.24 2.06
CA ILE A 276 3.78 -15.11 1.31
C ILE A 276 4.91 -14.11 1.09
N ALA A 277 5.27 -13.85 -0.17
CA ALA A 277 6.35 -12.94 -0.49
C ALA A 277 5.96 -11.48 -0.19
N PRO A 278 6.88 -10.68 0.39
CA PRO A 278 6.65 -9.25 0.57
C PRO A 278 6.62 -8.54 -0.78
N LEU A 279 5.85 -7.46 -0.85
CA LEU A 279 5.75 -6.59 -2.01
C LEU A 279 7.04 -5.80 -2.21
N ARG A 280 7.19 -5.29 -3.43
CA ARG A 280 8.15 -4.23 -3.74
C ARG A 280 7.40 -2.91 -3.79
N SER A 281 8.12 -1.81 -3.63
CA SER A 281 7.55 -0.50 -3.88
C SER A 281 7.07 -0.42 -5.34
N VAL A 282 6.02 0.38 -5.54
CA VAL A 282 5.38 0.63 -6.83
C VAL A 282 6.41 1.13 -7.84
N SER A 283 7.29 2.05 -7.42
CA SER A 283 8.42 2.55 -8.22
C SER A 283 9.37 1.41 -8.63
N ALA A 284 9.80 0.57 -7.69
CA ALA A 284 10.68 -0.56 -7.97
C ALA A 284 10.05 -1.61 -8.90
N ARG A 285 8.73 -1.79 -8.86
CA ARG A 285 8.01 -2.67 -9.78
C ARG A 285 7.97 -2.10 -11.20
N LEU A 286 7.54 -0.84 -11.35
CA LEU A 286 7.45 -0.16 -12.66
C LEU A 286 8.80 -0.08 -13.36
N LEU A 287 9.85 0.30 -12.64
CA LEU A 287 11.18 0.49 -13.22
C LEU A 287 11.85 -0.85 -13.57
N ARG A 288 11.50 -1.95 -12.88
CA ARG A 288 12.09 -3.27 -13.13
C ARG A 288 11.43 -4.05 -14.25
N GLU A 289 10.15 -3.85 -14.57
CA GLU A 289 9.55 -4.43 -15.78
C GLU A 289 10.31 -4.03 -17.06
N ARG A 290 11.23 -3.05 -16.96
CA ARG A 290 12.18 -2.64 -18.00
C ARG A 290 13.60 -3.20 -17.92
N THR A 291 14.00 -3.95 -16.88
CA THR A 291 15.27 -4.72 -16.97
C THR A 291 15.02 -5.86 -17.95
N THR A 292 15.25 -5.57 -19.23
CA THR A 292 15.30 -6.55 -20.30
C THR A 292 16.23 -7.71 -19.87
N PRO A 293 15.98 -8.95 -20.34
CA PRO A 293 16.88 -10.08 -20.08
C PRO A 293 18.35 -9.77 -20.41
N SER A 294 18.58 -8.81 -21.30
CA SER A 294 19.89 -8.31 -21.75
C SER A 294 20.71 -7.65 -20.63
N GLU A 295 20.10 -7.03 -19.62
CA GLU A 295 20.84 -6.45 -18.48
C GLU A 295 21.16 -7.47 -17.38
N ARG A 296 20.51 -8.65 -17.39
CA ARG A 296 20.89 -9.76 -16.49
C ARG A 296 22.25 -10.38 -16.82
N LEU A 297 22.79 -10.10 -18.01
CA LEU A 297 24.13 -10.55 -18.42
C LEU A 297 25.28 -9.71 -17.84
N MET A 298 25.01 -8.59 -17.17
CA MET A 298 26.04 -7.71 -16.59
C MET A 298 25.97 -7.57 -15.07
N ARG A 299 25.37 -8.53 -14.35
CA ARG A 299 25.69 -8.68 -12.92
C ARG A 299 26.88 -9.62 -12.78
N GLN A 300 27.98 -9.06 -12.29
CA GLN A 300 29.23 -9.73 -11.98
C GLN A 300 28.99 -11.15 -11.46
N VAL A 301 29.66 -12.09 -12.12
CA VAL A 301 29.66 -13.50 -11.77
C VAL A 301 30.22 -13.63 -10.36
N ASP A 302 29.34 -13.90 -9.41
CA ASP A 302 29.68 -14.29 -8.05
C ASP A 302 30.21 -15.73 -8.10
N LEU A 303 31.53 -15.89 -8.01
CA LEU A 303 32.27 -17.14 -8.25
C LEU A 303 32.17 -18.15 -7.08
N GLU A 304 31.51 -17.80 -5.97
CA GLU A 304 31.54 -18.61 -4.74
C GLU A 304 30.28 -19.47 -4.49
N ARG A 305 29.31 -19.49 -5.41
CA ARG A 305 28.14 -20.38 -5.27
C ARG A 305 28.30 -21.67 -6.07
N ASP A 306 28.53 -22.79 -5.37
CA ASP A 306 28.55 -24.15 -5.92
C ASP A 306 27.28 -24.40 -6.77
N ARG A 307 27.48 -24.55 -8.09
CA ARG A 307 26.45 -24.59 -9.15
C ARG A 307 26.21 -26.00 -9.68
N ARG A 308 26.34 -27.03 -8.85
CA ARG A 308 25.90 -28.37 -9.24
C ARG A 308 24.38 -28.51 -9.02
N GLY A 309 23.61 -27.99 -9.98
CA GLY A 309 22.19 -28.33 -10.07
C GLY A 309 22.02 -29.83 -10.33
N LEU A 310 20.97 -30.43 -9.77
CA LEU A 310 20.63 -31.83 -10.00
C LEU A 310 20.45 -32.06 -11.51
N LYS A 311 21.38 -32.80 -12.12
CA LYS A 311 21.32 -33.20 -13.53
C LYS A 311 21.11 -34.71 -13.58
N ILE A 312 19.98 -35.11 -14.15
CA ILE A 312 19.66 -36.50 -14.44
C ILE A 312 19.90 -36.72 -15.93
N SER A 313 20.45 -37.87 -16.30
CA SER A 313 20.68 -38.18 -17.71
C SER A 313 19.35 -38.31 -18.46
N LYS A 314 19.37 -38.09 -19.79
CA LYS A 314 18.15 -38.25 -20.60
C LYS A 314 17.63 -39.69 -20.59
N ASP A 315 18.53 -40.66 -20.53
CA ASP A 315 18.20 -42.09 -20.51
C ASP A 315 17.53 -42.49 -19.18
N ASP A 316 17.98 -41.91 -18.06
CA ASP A 316 17.35 -42.10 -16.76
C ASP A 316 15.98 -41.42 -16.68
N ILE A 317 15.81 -40.23 -17.26
CA ILE A 317 14.50 -39.55 -17.34
C ILE A 317 13.52 -40.38 -18.17
N ALA A 318 13.97 -40.94 -19.30
CA ALA A 318 13.14 -41.78 -20.16
C ALA A 318 12.77 -43.12 -19.50
N SER A 319 13.68 -43.67 -18.69
CA SER A 319 13.41 -44.90 -17.92
C SER A 319 12.46 -44.64 -16.76
N PHE A 320 12.63 -43.51 -16.07
CA PHE A 320 11.75 -43.06 -14.99
C PHE A 320 10.33 -42.75 -15.51
N SER A 321 10.20 -42.06 -16.65
CA SER A 321 8.91 -41.78 -17.27
C SER A 321 8.12 -43.07 -17.56
N ARG A 322 8.78 -44.07 -18.15
CA ARG A 322 8.17 -45.38 -18.45
C ARG A 322 7.76 -46.17 -17.21
N ALA A 323 8.54 -46.12 -16.14
CA ALA A 323 8.20 -46.76 -14.87
C ALA A 323 6.94 -46.12 -14.25
N VAL A 324 6.90 -44.79 -14.24
CA VAL A 324 5.78 -44.02 -13.69
C VAL A 324 4.51 -44.17 -14.53
N GLU A 325 4.62 -44.27 -15.85
CA GLU A 325 3.50 -44.59 -16.75
C GLU A 325 2.93 -45.98 -16.47
N LYS A 326 3.79 -46.99 -16.27
CA LYS A 326 3.36 -48.34 -15.92
C LYS A 326 2.59 -48.36 -14.60
N ASP A 327 3.10 -47.69 -13.58
CA ASP A 327 2.44 -47.60 -12.27
C ASP A 327 1.13 -46.79 -12.32
N PHE A 328 1.02 -45.86 -13.27
CA PHE A 328 -0.21 -45.10 -13.49
C PHE A 328 -1.35 -45.97 -14.05
N ASN A 329 -1.07 -47.04 -14.79
CA ASN A 329 -2.10 -47.94 -15.35
C ASN A 329 -2.95 -48.64 -14.25
N ASP A 330 -2.36 -48.89 -13.09
CA ASP A 330 -3.08 -49.42 -11.93
C ASP A 330 -4.09 -48.43 -11.35
N LEU A 331 -3.84 -47.13 -11.50
CA LEU A 331 -4.75 -46.04 -11.11
C LEU A 331 -5.78 -45.78 -12.21
N ALA A 332 -5.35 -45.82 -13.48
CA ALA A 332 -6.20 -45.68 -14.66
C ALA A 332 -7.36 -46.70 -14.66
N SER A 333 -7.06 -47.96 -14.38
CA SER A 333 -8.04 -49.06 -14.33
C SER A 333 -9.06 -48.95 -13.20
N ARG A 334 -8.68 -48.33 -12.06
CA ARG A 334 -9.59 -48.16 -10.90
C ARG A 334 -10.49 -46.94 -11.00
N TYR A 335 -10.02 -45.89 -11.68
CA TYR A 335 -10.70 -44.60 -11.71
C TYR A 335 -11.19 -44.21 -13.12
N TYR A 336 -11.10 -45.11 -14.10
CA TYR A 336 -11.54 -44.91 -15.50
C TYR A 336 -10.95 -43.62 -16.11
N ILE A 337 -9.65 -43.42 -15.94
CA ILE A 337 -8.92 -42.25 -16.48
C ILE A 337 -7.83 -42.71 -17.45
N ASN A 338 -7.71 -42.05 -18.60
CA ASN A 338 -6.72 -42.39 -19.61
C ASN A 338 -5.66 -41.28 -19.75
N LEU A 339 -4.42 -41.68 -20.04
CA LEU A 339 -3.34 -40.75 -20.36
C LEU A 339 -3.48 -40.26 -21.80
N LEU A 340 -3.42 -38.94 -22.00
CA LEU A 340 -3.44 -38.31 -23.34
C LEU A 340 -2.06 -38.30 -24.02
N GLY A 341 -1.01 -38.74 -23.32
CA GLY A 341 0.36 -38.82 -23.82
C GLY A 341 1.35 -39.21 -22.73
N GLU A 342 2.65 -39.24 -23.08
CA GLU A 342 3.72 -39.60 -22.15
C GLU A 342 3.83 -38.61 -20.96
N PRO A 343 4.11 -39.08 -19.74
CA PRO A 343 4.31 -38.21 -18.57
C PRO A 343 5.43 -37.19 -18.80
N LYS A 344 5.13 -35.92 -18.53
CA LYS A 344 6.12 -34.82 -18.67
C LYS A 344 6.94 -34.71 -17.39
N VAL A 345 8.19 -35.15 -17.46
CA VAL A 345 9.14 -35.08 -16.34
C VAL A 345 10.02 -33.83 -16.46
N ARG A 346 9.97 -32.95 -15.45
CA ARG A 346 10.80 -31.74 -15.35
C ARG A 346 11.68 -31.80 -14.10
N VAL A 347 13.00 -31.77 -14.30
CA VAL A 347 13.99 -31.71 -13.22
C VAL A 347 14.38 -30.25 -12.98
N LEU A 348 14.11 -29.76 -11.77
CA LEU A 348 14.52 -28.45 -11.28
C LEU A 348 15.66 -28.63 -10.26
N LYS A 349 16.23 -27.51 -9.80
CA LYS A 349 17.41 -27.52 -8.91
C LYS A 349 17.20 -28.33 -7.62
N ASP A 350 15.99 -28.30 -7.08
CA ASP A 350 15.60 -28.83 -5.77
C ASP A 350 14.36 -29.76 -5.81
N LYS A 351 13.79 -30.03 -7.00
CA LYS A 351 12.60 -30.89 -7.14
C LYS A 351 12.48 -31.51 -8.52
N ILE A 352 11.81 -32.67 -8.59
CA ILE A 352 11.36 -33.30 -9.84
C ILE A 352 9.84 -33.16 -9.89
N THR A 353 9.31 -32.66 -11.00
CA THR A 353 7.86 -32.52 -11.23
C THR A 353 7.46 -33.44 -12.36
N VAL A 354 6.50 -34.32 -12.12
CA VAL A 354 5.89 -35.18 -13.13
C VAL A 354 4.47 -34.71 -13.36
N THR A 355 4.10 -34.47 -14.61
CA THR A 355 2.76 -34.04 -15.00
C THR A 355 2.13 -35.07 -15.92
N PHE A 356 0.91 -35.49 -15.60
CA PHE A 356 0.09 -36.39 -16.39
C PHE A 356 -1.05 -35.60 -17.00
N ASP A 357 -1.17 -35.64 -18.33
CA ASP A 357 -2.31 -35.05 -19.02
C ASP A 357 -3.40 -36.13 -19.14
N LEU A 358 -4.55 -35.91 -18.50
CA LEU A 358 -5.64 -36.90 -18.41
C LEU A 358 -6.79 -36.57 -19.36
N GLY A 359 -7.31 -37.61 -20.01
CA GLY A 359 -8.54 -37.58 -20.78
C GLY A 359 -9.64 -38.33 -20.02
N LYS A 360 -10.88 -37.83 -20.10
CA LYS A 360 -12.06 -38.60 -19.73
C LYS A 360 -12.53 -39.38 -20.97
N GLU A 361 -12.88 -40.66 -20.81
CA GLU A 361 -13.59 -41.39 -21.85
C GLU A 361 -14.95 -40.72 -22.10
N GLU A 362 -15.39 -40.68 -23.37
CA GLU A 362 -16.80 -40.52 -23.72
C GLU A 362 -17.56 -41.82 -23.44
#